data_AF-A0A9D4BMK5-F1
#
_entry.id   AF-A0A9D4BMK5-F1
#
_cell.length_a   1.000
_cell.length_b   1.000
_cell.length_c   1.000
_cell.angle_alpha   90.00
_cell.angle_beta   90.00
_cell.angle_gamma   90.00
#
_symmetry.space_group_name_H-M   'P 1'
#
loop_
_entity.id
_entity.type
_entity.pdbx_description
1 polymer ?
#
loop_
_entity_poly.entity_id
_entity_poly.type
_entity_poly.pdbx_seq_one_letter_code
_entity_poly.pdbx_strand_id
1 'polypeptide(L)'
;MLLLLLLLLLLLLLLLLLLLLPLLLLLLLLLLLLLLLLVLLLLLLLLLLLLLLLLLLLLLLLLLLLLLLLLVLLPLLPVPPLPVPPPPPLLLLLLLLLPLLLLLLLLLPLLPLLLLLLLLLLLLLLLLLRLLLLLLQLLLLLLLLLLLLLLLLLLHHHHHHSQ
;
A
#
# COMPACT_ATOMS: atom_id res chain seq x y z
N MET A 1 33.46 -49.86 -0.78
CA MET A 1 32.91 -49.34 0.49
C MET A 1 32.93 -47.80 0.54
N LEU A 2 34.09 -47.14 0.40
CA LEU A 2 34.18 -45.66 0.42
C LEU A 2 33.27 -44.97 -0.61
N LEU A 3 33.23 -45.46 -1.86
CA LEU A 3 32.36 -44.93 -2.90
C LEU A 3 30.87 -44.96 -2.50
N LEU A 4 30.42 -46.05 -1.86
CA LEU A 4 29.04 -46.20 -1.40
C LEU A 4 28.71 -45.19 -0.30
N LEU A 5 29.62 -45.00 0.66
CA LEU A 5 29.47 -43.99 1.72
C LEU A 5 29.36 -42.58 1.14
N LEU A 6 30.21 -42.25 0.15
CA LEU A 6 30.18 -40.97 -0.55
C LEU A 6 28.84 -40.74 -1.25
N LEU A 7 28.34 -41.75 -1.96
CA LEU A 7 27.06 -41.68 -2.67
C LEU A 7 25.88 -41.50 -1.70
N LEU A 8 25.89 -42.21 -0.56
CA LEU A 8 24.88 -42.05 0.49
C LEU A 8 24.89 -40.63 1.07
N LEU A 9 26.08 -40.08 1.34
CA LEU A 9 26.23 -38.71 1.84
C LEU A 9 25.70 -37.68 0.83
N LEU A 10 26.02 -37.85 -0.46
CA LEU A 10 25.54 -36.98 -1.52
C LEU A 10 24.01 -37.01 -1.62
N LEU A 11 23.41 -38.20 -1.56
CA LEU A 11 21.96 -38.38 -1.58
C LEU A 11 21.29 -37.68 -0.38
N LEU A 12 21.87 -37.83 0.83
CA LEU A 12 21.37 -37.16 2.03
C LEU A 12 21.43 -35.63 1.90
N LEU A 13 22.54 -35.10 1.39
CA LEU A 13 22.70 -33.67 1.13
C LEU A 13 21.65 -33.15 0.14
N LEU A 14 21.45 -33.89 -0.96
CA LEU A 14 20.44 -33.55 -1.96
C LEU A 14 19.03 -33.55 -1.38
N LEU A 15 18.69 -34.55 -0.56
CA LEU A 15 17.40 -34.62 0.13
C LEU A 15 17.21 -33.44 1.09
N LEU A 16 18.25 -33.09 1.86
CA LEU A 16 18.20 -31.94 2.76
C LEU A 16 18.00 -30.64 1.98
N LEU A 17 18.72 -30.45 0.87
CA LEU A 17 18.55 -29.29 -0.02
C LEU A 17 17.12 -29.24 -0.57
N LEU A 18 16.59 -30.38 -1.02
CA LEU A 18 15.23 -30.54 -1.50
C LEU A 18 14.17 -30.29 -0.42
N LEU A 19 14.49 -30.41 0.87
CA LEU A 19 13.58 -30.05 1.98
C LEU A 19 13.71 -28.58 2.40
N LEU A 20 14.92 -28.03 2.40
CA LEU A 20 15.15 -26.61 2.71
C LEU A 20 14.53 -25.70 1.64
N LEU A 21 14.67 -26.06 0.36
CA LEU A 21 14.09 -25.32 -0.76
C LEU A 21 12.55 -25.13 -0.64
N PRO A 22 11.71 -26.15 -0.40
CA PRO A 22 10.28 -25.99 -0.23
C PRO A 22 9.90 -25.23 1.04
N LEU A 23 10.67 -25.35 2.12
CA LEU A 23 10.45 -24.51 3.31
C LEU A 23 10.68 -23.02 2.97
N LEU A 24 11.74 -22.71 2.22
CA LEU A 24 11.99 -21.35 1.73
C LEU A 24 10.89 -20.86 0.80
N LEU A 25 10.42 -21.71 -0.13
CA LEU A 25 9.28 -21.38 -1.01
C LEU A 25 8.04 -21.05 -0.17
N LEU A 26 7.71 -21.84 0.84
CA LEU A 26 6.57 -21.61 1.73
C LEU A 26 6.70 -20.27 2.47
N LEU A 27 7.88 -19.99 3.03
CA LEU A 27 8.14 -18.73 3.74
C LEU A 27 8.00 -17.52 2.80
N LEU A 28 8.55 -17.61 1.59
CA LEU A 28 8.43 -16.56 0.57
C LEU A 28 6.97 -16.36 0.14
N LEU A 29 6.20 -17.45 -0.03
CA LEU A 29 4.77 -17.38 -0.32
C LEU A 29 3.98 -16.69 0.80
N LEU A 30 4.29 -17.00 2.06
CA LEU A 30 3.67 -16.33 3.21
C LEU A 30 4.02 -14.83 3.24
N LEU A 31 5.29 -14.49 3.01
CA LEU A 31 5.73 -13.10 2.93
C LEU A 31 5.04 -12.35 1.77
N LEU A 32 4.91 -13.00 0.61
CA LEU A 32 4.19 -12.48 -0.54
C LEU A 32 2.73 -12.17 -0.17
N LEU A 33 2.05 -13.10 0.50
CA LEU A 33 0.67 -12.92 0.95
C LEU A 33 0.55 -11.74 1.92
N LEU A 34 1.46 -11.63 2.89
CA LEU A 34 1.48 -10.53 3.85
C LEU A 34 1.69 -9.18 3.14
N LEU A 35 2.65 -9.10 2.22
CA LEU A 35 2.90 -7.90 1.44
C LEU A 35 1.71 -7.53 0.56
N LEU A 36 1.07 -8.51 -0.07
CA LEU A 36 -0.15 -8.30 -0.83
C LEU A 36 -1.25 -7.70 0.06
N LEU A 37 -1.45 -8.23 1.26
CA LEU A 37 -2.40 -7.68 2.22
C LEU A 37 -2.06 -6.23 2.62
N LEU A 38 -0.78 -5.95 2.89
CA LEU A 38 -0.32 -4.59 3.18
C LEU A 38 -0.57 -3.63 2.01
N VAL A 39 -0.30 -4.07 0.77
CA VAL A 39 -0.59 -3.31 -0.44
C VAL A 39 -2.09 -3.02 -0.54
N LEU A 40 -2.95 -4.01 -0.32
CA LEU A 40 -4.41 -3.82 -0.32
C LEU A 40 -4.85 -2.83 0.76
N LEU A 41 -4.30 -2.94 1.97
CA LEU A 41 -4.60 -2.01 3.07
C LEU A 41 -4.19 -0.58 2.74
N LEU A 42 -3.01 -0.39 2.15
CA LEU A 42 -2.54 0.94 1.73
C LEU A 42 -3.38 1.51 0.59
N LEU A 43 -3.79 0.69 -0.37
CA LEU A 43 -4.74 1.09 -1.41
C LEU A 43 -6.07 1.56 -0.81
N LEU A 44 -6.58 0.84 0.19
CA LEU A 44 -7.80 1.24 0.89
C LEU A 44 -7.61 2.57 1.63
N LEU A 45 -6.49 2.74 2.34
CA LEU A 45 -6.14 4.00 3.02
C LEU A 45 -6.02 5.16 2.02
N LEU A 46 -5.37 4.93 0.88
CA LEU A 46 -5.23 5.90 -0.20
C LEU A 46 -6.61 6.35 -0.70
N LEU A 47 -7.52 5.40 -0.96
CA LEU A 47 -8.89 5.68 -1.36
C LEU A 47 -9.65 6.47 -0.29
N LEU A 48 -9.50 6.10 0.99
CA LEU A 48 -10.13 6.80 2.11
C LEU A 48 -9.64 8.25 2.21
N LEU A 49 -8.33 8.47 2.07
CA LEU A 49 -7.75 9.82 2.09
C LEU A 49 -8.20 10.65 0.89
N LEU A 50 -8.30 10.05 -0.31
CA LEU A 50 -8.89 10.68 -1.48
C LEU A 50 -10.32 11.14 -1.21
N LEU A 51 -11.14 10.26 -0.63
CA LEU A 51 -12.51 10.59 -0.26
C LEU A 51 -12.57 11.71 0.79
N LEU A 52 -11.70 11.65 1.81
CA LEU A 52 -11.60 12.69 2.84
C LEU A 52 -11.19 14.04 2.24
N LEU A 53 -10.22 14.05 1.32
CA LEU A 53 -9.80 15.24 0.58
C LEU A 53 -10.98 15.84 -0.18
N LEU A 54 -11.75 15.01 -0.91
CA LEU A 54 -12.93 15.44 -1.63
C LEU A 54 -14.00 16.04 -0.68
N LEU A 55 -14.25 15.38 0.45
CA LEU A 55 -15.19 15.85 1.47
C LEU A 55 -14.76 17.21 2.04
N LEU A 56 -13.47 17.38 2.36
CA LEU A 56 -12.93 18.63 2.87
C LEU A 56 -13.03 19.75 1.84
N LEU A 57 -12.76 19.47 0.57
CA LEU A 57 -12.97 20.43 -0.51
C LEU A 57 -14.44 20.86 -0.61
N LEU A 58 -15.37 19.92 -0.52
CA LEU A 58 -16.80 20.22 -0.53
C LEU A 58 -17.21 21.06 0.69
N LEU A 59 -16.72 20.72 1.88
CA LEU A 59 -16.97 21.46 3.11
C LEU A 59 -16.41 22.89 3.03
N LEU A 60 -15.18 23.04 2.53
CA LEU A 60 -14.54 24.33 2.30
C LEU A 60 -15.40 25.18 1.36
N LEU A 61 -15.87 24.61 0.25
CA LEU A 61 -16.76 25.29 -0.70
C LEU A 61 -18.08 25.73 -0.01
N LEU A 62 -18.71 24.85 0.76
CA LEU A 62 -19.94 25.17 1.48
C LEU A 62 -19.74 26.32 2.48
N LEU A 63 -18.64 26.29 3.24
CA LEU A 63 -18.30 27.36 4.19
C LEU A 63 -18.03 28.68 3.49
N LEU A 64 -17.33 28.65 2.34
CA LEU A 64 -17.13 29.84 1.51
C LEU A 64 -18.46 30.42 1.01
N LEU A 65 -19.39 29.58 0.55
CA LEU A 65 -20.72 30.01 0.13
C LEU A 65 -21.52 30.60 1.29
N LEU A 66 -21.47 29.99 2.48
CA LEU A 66 -22.12 30.51 3.68
C LEU A 66 -21.53 31.86 4.09
N LEU A 67 -20.20 31.98 4.08
CA LEU A 67 -19.48 33.22 4.36
C LEU A 67 -19.92 34.32 3.39
N LEU A 68 -19.95 34.01 2.08
CA LEU A 68 -20.42 34.92 1.03
C LEU A 68 -21.87 35.35 1.28
N LEU A 69 -22.76 34.40 1.58
CA LEU A 69 -24.16 34.69 1.88
C LEU A 69 -24.29 35.64 3.08
N LEU A 70 -23.57 35.37 4.17
CA LEU A 70 -23.57 36.24 5.36
C LEU A 70 -23.07 37.65 5.03
N LEU A 71 -22.03 37.78 4.21
CA LEU A 71 -21.52 39.08 3.75
C LEU A 71 -22.55 39.83 2.91
N VAL A 72 -23.30 39.15 2.03
CA VAL A 72 -24.36 39.74 1.20
C VAL A 72 -25.61 40.09 2.01
N LEU A 73 -25.95 39.33 3.04
CA LEU A 73 -27.11 39.58 3.91
C LEU A 73 -26.86 40.71 4.93
N LEU A 74 -25.60 40.94 5.32
CA LEU A 74 -25.22 42.00 6.26
C LEU A 74 -25.80 43.39 5.93
N PRO A 75 -25.74 43.90 4.68
CA PRO A 75 -26.33 45.19 4.32
C PRO A 75 -27.87 45.20 4.26
N LEU A 76 -28.54 44.04 4.20
CA LEU A 76 -29.99 43.94 4.10
C LEU A 76 -30.71 44.04 5.45
N LEU A 77 -29.95 44.04 6.55
CA LEU A 77 -30.51 44.25 7.88
C LEU A 77 -31.04 45.69 8.00
N PRO A 78 -32.30 45.90 8.44
CA PRO A 78 -32.84 47.24 8.60
C PRO A 78 -32.10 47.97 9.73
N VAL A 79 -31.11 48.80 9.38
CA VAL A 79 -30.38 49.65 10.32
C VAL A 79 -31.10 51.01 10.43
N PRO A 80 -31.72 51.38 11.58
CA PRO A 80 -32.29 52.72 11.75
C PRO A 80 -31.17 53.77 11.61
N PRO A 81 -31.43 54.97 11.07
CA PRO A 81 -30.42 55.95 10.65
C PRO A 81 -29.57 56.58 11.78
N LEU A 82 -29.55 55.96 12.96
CA LEU A 82 -28.53 56.20 13.99
C LEU A 82 -27.29 55.38 13.64
N PRO A 83 -26.06 55.88 13.91
CA PRO A 83 -24.82 55.12 13.73
C PRO A 83 -24.72 53.99 14.77
N VAL A 84 -25.54 52.95 14.59
CA VAL A 84 -25.52 51.74 15.41
C VAL A 84 -24.67 50.71 14.67
N PRO A 85 -23.65 50.14 15.32
CA PRO A 85 -22.78 49.14 14.68
C PRO A 85 -23.56 47.88 14.25
N PRO A 86 -23.07 47.12 13.25
CA PRO A 86 -23.67 45.85 12.82
C PRO A 86 -23.91 44.91 14.01
N PRO A 87 -24.92 44.02 13.95
CA PRO A 87 -25.29 43.20 15.10
C PRO A 87 -24.08 42.35 15.52
N PRO A 88 -23.66 42.45 16.79
CA PRO A 88 -22.49 41.73 17.29
C PRO A 88 -22.52 40.20 17.04
N PRO A 89 -23.66 39.47 17.10
CA PRO A 89 -23.63 38.02 16.87
C PRO A 89 -23.19 37.62 15.45
N LEU A 90 -23.55 38.38 14.41
CA LEU A 90 -23.16 38.05 13.04
C LEU A 90 -21.66 38.25 12.84
N LEU A 91 -21.08 39.32 13.40
CA LEU A 91 -19.64 39.56 13.36
C LEU A 91 -18.86 38.47 14.09
N LEU A 92 -19.33 38.02 15.26
CA LEU A 92 -18.72 36.92 15.99
C LEU A 92 -18.77 35.60 15.19
N LEU A 93 -19.89 35.30 14.53
CA LEU A 93 -20.00 34.14 13.65
C LEU A 93 -19.03 34.24 12.47
N LEU A 94 -18.92 35.40 11.84
CA LEU A 94 -17.94 35.68 10.77
C LEU A 94 -16.50 35.44 11.26
N LEU A 95 -16.18 35.96 12.45
CA LEU A 95 -14.89 35.80 13.10
C LEU A 95 -14.60 34.36 13.50
N LEU A 96 -15.60 33.50 13.72
CA LEU A 96 -15.44 32.06 13.97
C LEU A 96 -15.35 31.24 12.67
N LEU A 97 -16.09 31.61 11.63
CA LEU A 97 -16.04 30.92 10.33
C LEU A 97 -14.70 31.14 9.62
N LEU A 98 -14.13 32.34 9.71
CA LEU A 98 -12.82 32.66 9.15
C LEU A 98 -11.66 31.76 9.64
N PRO A 99 -11.44 31.54 10.96
CA PRO A 99 -10.39 30.66 11.45
C PRO A 99 -10.66 29.19 11.11
N LEU A 100 -11.92 28.76 11.07
CA LEU A 100 -12.27 27.41 10.59
C LEU A 100 -11.86 27.23 9.11
N LEU A 101 -12.14 28.23 8.27
CA LEU A 101 -11.69 28.24 6.87
C LEU A 101 -10.17 28.14 6.77
N LEU A 102 -9.43 28.96 7.54
CA LEU A 102 -7.97 28.94 7.57
C LEU A 102 -7.43 27.57 8.02
N LEU A 103 -8.03 26.96 9.05
CA LEU A 103 -7.64 25.62 9.52
C LEU A 103 -7.83 24.57 8.40
N LEU A 104 -8.99 24.58 7.72
CA LEU A 104 -9.26 23.68 6.61
C LEU A 104 -8.29 23.89 5.44
N LEU A 105 -7.97 25.15 5.13
CA LEU A 105 -6.99 25.50 4.11
C LEU A 105 -5.57 25.04 4.47
N LEU A 106 -5.21 25.00 5.75
CA LEU A 106 -3.91 24.46 6.21
C LEU A 106 -3.88 22.92 6.20
N LEU A 107 -5.01 22.26 6.48
CA LEU A 107 -5.13 20.80 6.39
C LEU A 107 -5.12 20.32 4.92
N LEU A 108 -5.71 21.09 4.01
CA LEU A 108 -5.79 20.76 2.60
C LEU A 108 -4.44 20.42 1.95
N PRO A 109 -3.32 21.16 2.15
CA PRO A 109 -2.01 20.81 1.60
C PRO A 109 -1.29 19.69 2.37
N LEU A 110 -1.65 19.40 3.63
CA LEU A 110 -1.04 18.28 4.37
C LEU A 110 -1.52 16.92 3.85
N LEU A 111 -2.81 16.81 3.50
CA LEU A 111 -3.39 15.60 2.92
C LEU A 111 -2.73 15.13 1.61
N PRO A 112 -2.50 15.96 0.58
CA PRO A 112 -1.84 15.54 -0.65
C PRO A 112 -0.38 15.13 -0.42
N LEU A 113 0.31 15.71 0.57
CA LEU A 113 1.64 15.23 0.97
C LEU A 113 1.58 13.82 1.55
N LEU A 114 0.60 13.53 2.41
CA LEU A 114 0.36 12.18 2.92
C LEU A 114 -0.01 11.20 1.80
N LEU A 115 -0.86 11.64 0.87
CA LEU A 115 -1.27 10.87 -0.31
C LEU A 115 -0.04 10.52 -1.18
N LEU A 116 0.84 11.48 -1.44
CA LEU A 116 2.11 11.27 -2.14
C LEU A 116 2.99 10.26 -1.41
N LEU A 117 3.17 10.41 -0.10
CA LEU A 117 3.98 9.49 0.70
C LEU A 117 3.44 8.05 0.62
N LEU A 118 2.13 7.88 0.73
CA LEU A 118 1.49 6.57 0.61
C LEU A 118 1.63 5.99 -0.80
N LEU A 119 1.52 6.81 -1.85
CA LEU A 119 1.78 6.38 -3.22
C LEU A 119 3.23 5.89 -3.40
N LEU A 120 4.20 6.62 -2.85
CA LEU A 120 5.60 6.21 -2.89
C LEU A 120 5.82 4.89 -2.15
N LEU A 121 5.23 4.74 -0.96
CA LEU A 121 5.29 3.50 -0.18
C LEU A 121 4.67 2.34 -0.96
N LEU A 122 3.49 2.56 -1.56
CA LEU A 122 2.82 1.58 -2.41
C LEU A 122 3.71 1.14 -3.57
N LEU A 123 4.33 2.08 -4.29
CA LEU A 123 5.25 1.79 -5.39
C LEU A 123 6.44 0.95 -4.92
N LEU A 124 7.03 1.30 -3.77
CA LEU A 124 8.14 0.54 -3.18
C LEU A 124 7.71 -0.88 -2.80
N LEU A 125 6.53 -1.03 -2.20
CA LEU A 125 5.97 -2.35 -1.86
C LEU A 125 5.65 -3.18 -3.11
N LEU A 126 5.10 -2.57 -4.16
CA LEU A 126 4.86 -3.25 -5.44
C LEU A 126 6.18 -3.70 -6.08
N LEU A 127 7.24 -2.89 -5.97
CA LEU A 127 8.57 -3.28 -6.43
C LEU A 127 9.11 -4.47 -5.61
N LEU A 128 9.00 -4.42 -4.28
CA LEU A 128 9.39 -5.52 -3.41
C LEU A 128 8.60 -6.80 -3.72
N LEU A 129 7.29 -6.69 -3.93
CA LEU A 129 6.43 -7.79 -4.36
C LEU A 129 6.95 -8.40 -5.66
N ARG A 130 7.30 -7.57 -6.66
CA ARG A 130 7.85 -8.01 -7.93
C ARG A 130 9.20 -8.72 -7.77
N LEU A 131 10.10 -8.21 -6.93
CA LEU A 131 11.39 -8.84 -6.63
C LEU A 131 11.21 -10.19 -5.94
N LEU A 132 10.29 -10.28 -4.98
CA LEU A 132 9.99 -11.54 -4.29
C LEU A 132 9.35 -12.57 -5.23
N LEU A 133 8.43 -12.15 -6.11
CA LEU A 133 7.88 -13.01 -7.16
C LEU A 133 8.98 -13.53 -8.09
N LEU A 134 9.95 -12.68 -8.45
CA LEU A 134 11.10 -13.09 -9.25
C LEU A 134 11.97 -14.12 -8.51
N LEU A 135 12.25 -13.90 -7.22
CA LEU A 135 13.00 -14.86 -6.39
C LEU A 135 12.28 -16.21 -6.30
N LEU A 136 10.97 -16.19 -6.03
CA LEU A 136 10.12 -17.38 -6.03
C LEU A 136 10.22 -18.12 -7.37
N GLN A 137 10.13 -17.38 -8.49
CA GLN A 137 10.23 -17.94 -9.84
C GLN A 137 11.59 -18.61 -10.09
N LEU A 138 12.70 -17.99 -9.65
CA LEU A 138 14.04 -18.56 -9.78
C LEU A 138 14.19 -19.85 -8.96
N LEU A 139 13.68 -19.88 -7.73
CA LEU A 139 13.72 -21.07 -6.88
C LEU A 139 12.89 -22.22 -7.47
N LEU A 140 11.70 -21.92 -8.00
CA LEU A 140 10.87 -22.90 -8.71
C LEU A 140 11.58 -23.47 -9.95
N LEU A 141 12.27 -22.62 -10.71
CA LEU A 141 13.05 -23.05 -11.86
C LEU A 141 14.20 -23.99 -11.43
N LEU A 142 14.94 -23.64 -10.38
CA LEU A 142 16.00 -24.49 -9.84
C LEU A 142 15.46 -25.85 -9.38
N LEU A 143 14.34 -25.87 -8.68
CA LEU A 143 13.66 -27.12 -8.29
C LEU A 143 13.34 -27.98 -9.51
N LEU A 144 12.74 -27.38 -10.55
CA LEU A 144 12.40 -28.06 -11.79
C LEU A 144 13.64 -28.66 -12.46
N LEU A 145 14.72 -27.90 -12.56
CA LEU A 145 15.99 -28.36 -13.16
C LEU A 145 16.58 -29.53 -12.37
N LEU A 146 16.60 -29.45 -11.03
CA LEU A 146 17.05 -30.56 -10.18
C LEU A 146 16.22 -31.83 -10.39
N LEU A 147 14.89 -31.69 -10.46
CA LEU A 147 13.98 -32.81 -10.73
C LEU A 147 14.23 -33.43 -12.11
N LEU A 148 14.44 -32.61 -13.14
CA LEU A 148 14.76 -33.08 -14.49
C LEU A 148 16.10 -33.83 -14.54
N LEU A 149 17.13 -33.31 -13.87
CA LEU A 149 18.42 -34.00 -13.77
C LEU A 149 18.29 -35.35 -13.07
N LEU A 150 17.51 -35.42 -11.99
CA LEU A 150 17.23 -36.68 -11.30
C LEU A 150 16.52 -37.67 -12.23
N LEU A 151 15.50 -37.21 -12.97
CA LEU A 151 14.79 -38.04 -13.94
C LEU A 151 15.74 -38.60 -15.00
N LEU A 152 16.60 -37.76 -15.58
CA LEU A 152 17.57 -38.18 -16.58
C LEU A 152 18.55 -39.22 -16.01
N LEU A 153 19.09 -38.99 -14.82
CA LEU A 153 19.97 -39.95 -14.14
C LEU A 153 19.26 -41.30 -13.95
N LEU A 154 18.01 -41.29 -13.49
CA LEU A 154 17.21 -42.52 -13.35
C LEU A 154 17.02 -43.23 -14.69
N LEU A 155 16.64 -42.51 -15.74
CA LEU A 155 16.49 -43.08 -17.09
C LEU A 155 17.81 -43.71 -17.58
N HIS A 156 18.93 -43.02 -17.43
CA HIS A 156 20.23 -43.55 -17.81
C HIS A 156 20.55 -44.83 -17.01
N HIS A 157 20.31 -44.85 -15.70
CA HIS A 157 20.50 -46.05 -14.88
C HIS A 157 19.60 -47.22 -15.30
N HIS A 158 18.35 -46.95 -15.68
CA HIS A 158 17.45 -47.99 -16.18
C HIS A 158 17.86 -48.52 -17.55
N HIS A 159 18.34 -47.65 -18.44
CA HIS A 159 18.85 -48.08 -19.74
C HIS A 159 20.12 -48.92 -19.62
N HIS A 160 20.98 -48.62 -18.64
CA HIS A 160 22.15 -49.45 -18.35
C HIS A 160 21.82 -50.81 -17.72
N HIS A 161 20.68 -50.94 -17.03
CA HIS A 161 20.26 -52.22 -16.43
C HIS A 161 19.40 -53.10 -17.36
N SER A 162 18.87 -52.54 -18.45
CA SER A 162 18.11 -53.29 -19.46
C SER A 162 18.96 -53.78 -20.65
N GLN A 163 20.28 -53.55 -20.59
CA GLN A 163 21.30 -54.17 -21.45
C GLN A 163 22.06 -55.20 -20.64
#